data_AF-A0A9E0YF75-F1
#
_entry.id   AF-A0A9E0YF75-F1
#
_cell.length_a   1.000
_cell.length_b   1.000
_cell.length_c   1.000
_cell.angle_alpha   90.00
_cell.angle_beta   90.00
_cell.angle_gamma   90.00
#
_symmetry.space_group_name_H-M   'P 1'
#
loop_
_entity.id
_entity.type
_entity.pdbx_description
1 polymer ?
#
loop_
_entity_poly.entity_id
_entity_poly.type
_entity_poly.pdbx_seq_one_letter_code
_entity_poly.pdbx_strand_id
1 'polypeptide(L)'
;MPNRALIRTLAGALTALALSGALSGCKKTANAGPYLCTDKDYAAYIRQSSDFTEDEGDRLVRVKTETPIEKAFFDKPYNADWLASVAHSSILDTIAYIETTGARVYKSGAVSKQSATPMASARKMPGDIDREWQKAVSGTGGPSCGILTGLYLVPNTRDNIPSLRGRGAIVVREDTTRWTLVHEFMHHNFKTQAAVIDGYDDEKSRKAWMSLTDQVTTLKRIKPSAISDADYVKRLSGLFQQLIDVVDTTVIQYQMEEIAVEGLLQDKYETGELTYVSRGAYANASRYIDQKKKDVEDLYATLTNTYDEINRLALTNATKDNGLMDEWHKNQRYPEMRDHRLDQMHDAIAKRKKFEFNGHGNGTSLGFAAQLPDDAPETAIAPCADAEALDAAIAAISSTMRAPRAGE
;
A
#
# COMPACT_ATOMS: atom_id res chain seq x y z
N MET A 1 45.84 -1.29 -18.12
CA MET A 1 44.51 -1.84 -18.48
C MET A 1 43.63 -1.74 -17.24
N PRO A 2 42.62 -0.86 -17.20
CA PRO A 2 41.78 -0.72 -16.01
C PRO A 2 40.87 -1.95 -15.88
N ASN A 3 40.54 -2.25 -14.63
CA ASN A 3 40.01 -3.52 -14.15
C ASN A 3 38.56 -3.74 -14.63
N ARG A 4 38.37 -4.18 -15.88
CA ARG A 4 37.07 -4.53 -16.48
C ARG A 4 36.27 -5.49 -15.61
N ALA A 5 36.93 -6.32 -14.79
CA ALA A 5 36.29 -7.23 -13.86
C ALA A 5 35.55 -6.51 -12.70
N LEU A 6 36.12 -5.44 -12.13
CA LEU A 6 35.61 -4.80 -10.92
C LEU A 6 34.30 -4.03 -11.16
N ILE A 7 34.19 -3.37 -12.32
CA ILE A 7 32.97 -2.65 -12.76
C ILE A 7 31.81 -3.64 -12.99
N ARG A 8 32.13 -4.88 -13.38
CA ARG A 8 31.16 -5.90 -13.79
C ARG A 8 30.60 -6.72 -12.63
N THR A 9 31.33 -6.85 -11.52
CA THR A 9 30.86 -7.55 -10.32
C THR A 9 29.99 -6.65 -9.42
N LEU A 10 30.25 -5.33 -9.39
CA LEU A 10 29.51 -4.36 -8.56
C LEU A 10 28.15 -3.95 -9.16
N ALA A 11 28.06 -3.75 -10.48
CA ALA A 11 26.82 -3.38 -11.17
C ALA A 11 25.74 -4.49 -11.16
N GLY A 12 26.18 -5.76 -11.11
CA GLY A 12 25.29 -6.93 -11.09
C GLY A 12 24.59 -7.17 -9.76
N ALA A 13 25.21 -6.79 -8.64
CA ALA A 13 24.70 -7.06 -7.29
C ALA A 13 23.71 -6.00 -6.79
N LEU A 14 23.92 -4.72 -7.13
CA LEU A 14 23.15 -3.59 -6.56
C LEU A 14 21.87 -3.24 -7.35
N THR A 15 21.86 -3.40 -8.67
CA THR A 15 20.62 -3.23 -9.47
C THR A 15 19.61 -4.38 -9.24
N ALA A 16 20.08 -5.50 -8.68
CA ALA A 16 19.20 -6.54 -8.13
C ALA A 16 18.58 -6.06 -6.81
N LEU A 17 19.38 -5.44 -5.95
CA LEU A 17 18.89 -4.82 -4.71
C LEU A 17 17.95 -3.63 -4.96
N ALA A 18 17.99 -2.90 -6.08
CA ALA A 18 17.00 -1.83 -6.29
C ALA A 18 15.58 -2.28 -6.64
N LEU A 19 15.46 -3.31 -7.48
CA LEU A 19 14.16 -3.88 -7.81
C LEU A 19 13.72 -4.97 -6.82
N SER A 20 14.64 -5.53 -6.02
CA SER A 20 14.33 -6.56 -5.01
C SER A 20 14.30 -6.03 -3.58
N GLY A 21 15.10 -4.99 -3.28
CA GLY A 21 15.27 -4.40 -1.94
C GLY A 21 14.24 -3.33 -1.63
N ALA A 22 13.65 -2.73 -2.66
CA ALA A 22 12.45 -1.91 -2.59
C ALA A 22 11.28 -2.69 -1.96
N LEU A 23 11.41 -4.02 -1.93
CA LEU A 23 10.35 -5.00 -1.74
C LEU A 23 10.87 -6.21 -0.92
N SER A 24 11.99 -6.08 -0.20
CA SER A 24 12.54 -7.14 0.67
C SER A 24 12.19 -6.97 2.15
N GLY A 25 10.96 -6.55 2.44
CA GLY A 25 10.38 -6.62 3.79
C GLY A 25 10.04 -8.05 4.23
N CYS A 26 9.74 -8.96 3.30
CA CYS A 26 9.26 -10.30 3.63
C CYS A 26 10.22 -11.41 3.21
N LYS A 27 11.18 -11.76 4.08
CA LYS A 27 11.72 -13.13 4.11
C LYS A 27 10.59 -14.06 4.58
N LYS A 28 10.07 -14.92 3.70
CA LYS A 28 9.18 -16.02 4.09
C LYS A 28 9.92 -16.97 5.03
N THR A 29 9.60 -16.93 6.32
CA THR A 29 9.80 -18.08 7.19
C THR A 29 8.66 -19.05 6.92
N ALA A 30 8.98 -20.24 6.42
CA ALA A 30 8.01 -21.31 6.29
C ALA A 30 7.45 -21.63 7.68
N ASN A 31 6.12 -21.54 7.84
CA ASN A 31 5.33 -21.85 9.05
C ASN A 31 5.01 -20.66 9.99
N ALA A 32 4.45 -19.57 9.49
CA ALA A 32 3.75 -18.61 10.36
C ALA A 32 2.29 -18.44 9.93
N GLY A 33 1.36 -18.81 10.81
CA GLY A 33 -0.04 -18.36 10.70
C GLY A 33 -0.15 -16.87 11.05
N PRO A 34 -1.33 -16.25 10.92
CA PRO A 34 -1.54 -14.86 11.33
C PRO A 34 -1.37 -14.76 12.85
N TYR A 35 -0.19 -14.34 13.30
CA TYR A 35 0.07 -14.10 14.72
C TYR A 35 -0.28 -12.64 15.03
N LEU A 36 -1.16 -12.42 16.00
CA LEU A 36 -1.06 -11.19 16.81
C LEU A 36 0.16 -11.36 17.70
N CYS A 37 0.98 -10.32 17.79
CA CYS A 37 2.33 -10.42 18.33
C CYS A 37 2.36 -10.86 19.79
N THR A 38 1.29 -10.58 20.55
CA THR A 38 1.12 -11.01 21.93
C THR A 38 -0.32 -11.41 22.20
N ASP A 39 -0.53 -12.22 23.25
CA ASP A 39 -1.87 -12.53 23.77
C ASP A 39 -2.65 -11.25 24.15
N LYS A 40 -1.95 -10.19 24.51
CA LYS A 40 -2.53 -8.89 24.86
C LYS A 40 -3.10 -8.18 23.64
N ASP A 41 -2.41 -8.24 22.50
CA ASP A 41 -2.89 -7.72 21.22
C ASP A 41 -4.10 -8.52 20.72
N TYR A 42 -4.03 -9.84 20.87
CA TYR A 42 -5.14 -10.75 20.58
C TYR A 42 -6.40 -10.42 21.39
N ALA A 43 -6.24 -10.24 22.70
CA ALA A 43 -7.34 -9.84 23.55
C ALA A 43 -7.84 -8.41 23.25
N ALA A 44 -6.96 -7.49 22.86
CA ALA A 44 -7.35 -6.13 22.46
C ALA A 44 -8.19 -6.13 21.19
N TYR A 45 -7.78 -6.90 20.17
CA TYR A 45 -8.56 -7.08 18.94
C TYR A 45 -9.94 -7.68 19.22
N ILE A 46 -10.00 -8.74 20.04
CA ILE A 46 -11.29 -9.36 20.42
C ILE A 46 -12.21 -8.33 21.11
N ARG A 47 -11.69 -7.54 22.07
CA ARG A 47 -12.50 -6.51 22.72
C ARG A 47 -13.01 -5.48 21.73
N GLN A 48 -12.13 -4.99 20.85
CA GLN A 48 -12.46 -3.99 19.84
C GLN A 48 -13.56 -4.46 18.87
N SER A 49 -13.62 -5.75 18.53
CA SER A 49 -14.69 -6.30 17.68
C SER A 49 -16.10 -6.08 18.25
N SER A 50 -16.22 -5.80 19.55
CA SER A 50 -17.48 -5.62 20.28
C SER A 50 -17.82 -4.16 20.57
N ASP A 51 -17.02 -3.20 20.10
CA ASP A 51 -17.24 -1.77 20.38
C ASP A 51 -18.56 -1.24 19.80
N PHE A 52 -18.99 -1.78 18.64
CA PHE A 52 -20.22 -1.41 17.94
C PHE A 52 -20.86 -2.66 17.32
N THR A 53 -22.18 -2.79 17.43
CA THR A 53 -22.93 -3.84 16.73
C THR A 53 -23.19 -3.44 15.27
N GLU A 54 -23.68 -4.41 14.49
CA GLU A 54 -23.93 -4.21 13.06
C GLU A 54 -24.97 -3.12 12.75
N ASP A 55 -25.96 -2.96 13.62
CA ASP A 55 -27.09 -2.04 13.52
C ASP A 55 -26.85 -0.71 14.26
N GLU A 56 -25.75 -0.58 14.99
CA GLU A 56 -25.42 0.64 15.74
C GLU A 56 -24.88 1.73 14.80
N GLY A 57 -25.60 2.84 14.74
CA GLY A 57 -25.28 4.00 13.91
C GLY A 57 -26.54 4.73 13.46
N ASP A 58 -26.34 5.85 12.78
CA ASP A 58 -27.44 6.55 12.13
C ASP A 58 -27.94 5.76 10.91
N ARG A 59 -29.12 6.15 10.43
CA ARG A 59 -29.60 5.64 9.14
C ARG A 59 -28.80 6.24 8.01
N LEU A 60 -28.74 5.52 6.89
CA LEU A 60 -28.15 6.01 5.65
C LEU A 60 -28.72 7.38 5.24
N VAL A 61 -27.84 8.38 5.12
CA VAL A 61 -28.18 9.70 4.55
C VAL A 61 -27.51 9.80 3.19
N ARG A 62 -28.30 9.87 2.12
CA ARG A 62 -27.73 10.08 0.77
C ARG A 62 -27.36 11.54 0.60
N VAL A 63 -26.07 11.83 0.60
CA VAL A 63 -25.53 13.15 0.27
C VAL A 63 -25.38 13.25 -1.24
N LYS A 64 -25.77 14.38 -1.81
CA LYS A 64 -25.58 14.67 -3.23
C LYS A 64 -25.30 16.15 -3.44
N THR A 65 -24.05 16.48 -3.74
CA THR A 65 -23.57 17.82 -4.07
C THR A 65 -23.36 17.97 -5.58
N GLU A 66 -23.28 19.21 -6.07
CA GLU A 66 -23.06 19.49 -7.50
C GLU A 66 -21.62 19.15 -7.93
N THR A 67 -20.65 19.35 -7.04
CA THR A 67 -19.22 19.10 -7.27
C THR A 67 -18.67 18.17 -6.19
N PRO A 68 -18.97 16.86 -6.26
CA PRO A 68 -18.64 15.93 -5.18
C PRO A 68 -17.19 15.46 -5.20
N ILE A 69 -16.41 15.82 -6.22
CA ILE A 69 -15.03 15.37 -6.35
C ILE A 69 -14.11 16.34 -5.63
N GLU A 70 -13.43 15.83 -4.61
CA GLU A 70 -12.42 16.53 -3.84
C GLU A 70 -11.06 15.83 -3.99
N LYS A 71 -10.01 16.49 -3.49
CA LYS A 71 -8.66 15.93 -3.42
C LYS A 71 -8.28 15.66 -1.97
N ALA A 72 -7.91 14.43 -1.68
CA ALA A 72 -7.30 14.04 -0.42
C ALA A 72 -5.78 14.32 -0.44
N PHE A 73 -5.06 13.73 0.51
CA PHE A 73 -3.59 13.74 0.50
C PHE A 73 -3.04 13.23 -0.84
N PHE A 74 -1.91 13.80 -1.25
CA PHE A 74 -1.20 13.44 -2.50
C PHE A 74 -2.05 13.64 -3.76
N ASP A 75 -2.93 14.63 -3.74
CA ASP A 75 -3.84 14.98 -4.83
C ASP A 75 -4.80 13.86 -5.25
N LYS A 76 -4.99 12.82 -4.41
CA LYS A 76 -5.85 11.68 -4.76
C LYS A 76 -7.30 12.13 -4.89
N PRO A 77 -7.92 12.00 -6.08
CA PRO A 77 -9.31 12.38 -6.24
C PRO A 77 -10.22 11.37 -5.55
N TYR A 78 -11.26 11.85 -4.86
CA TYR A 78 -12.30 11.01 -4.28
C TYR A 78 -13.66 11.70 -4.34
N ASN A 79 -14.72 10.89 -4.28
CA ASN A 79 -16.07 11.41 -4.14
C ASN A 79 -16.37 11.65 -2.65
N ALA A 80 -16.46 12.90 -2.24
CA ALA A 80 -16.73 13.32 -0.87
C ALA A 80 -18.16 12.96 -0.42
N ASP A 81 -19.14 13.01 -1.33
CA ASP A 81 -20.52 12.58 -1.02
C ASP A 81 -20.58 11.11 -0.63
N TRP A 82 -19.72 10.26 -1.22
CA TRP A 82 -19.67 8.84 -0.88
C TRP A 82 -19.23 8.61 0.55
N LEU A 83 -18.15 9.27 0.98
CA LEU A 83 -17.68 9.19 2.35
C LEU A 83 -18.69 9.82 3.31
N ALA A 84 -19.21 11.01 3.00
CA ALA A 84 -20.21 11.69 3.81
C ALA A 84 -21.50 10.88 3.98
N SER A 85 -21.93 10.15 2.93
CA SER A 85 -23.14 9.33 2.99
C SER A 85 -23.03 8.17 3.98
N VAL A 86 -21.82 7.63 4.17
CA VAL A 86 -21.59 6.53 5.11
C VAL A 86 -21.09 7.01 6.47
N ALA A 87 -20.67 8.26 6.62
CA ALA A 87 -19.83 8.73 7.74
C ALA A 87 -20.43 8.52 9.15
N HIS A 88 -21.76 8.53 9.27
CA HIS A 88 -22.47 8.26 10.52
C HIS A 88 -23.30 6.98 10.50
N SER A 89 -23.38 6.30 9.35
CA SER A 89 -24.29 5.17 9.18
C SER A 89 -23.83 3.91 9.91
N SER A 90 -24.78 3.05 10.30
CA SER A 90 -24.46 1.72 10.83
C SER A 90 -23.66 0.87 9.84
N ILE A 91 -23.07 -0.23 10.29
CA ILE A 91 -22.35 -1.17 9.41
C ILE A 91 -23.28 -1.72 8.33
N LEU A 92 -24.50 -2.12 8.73
CA LEU A 92 -25.51 -2.64 7.81
C LEU A 92 -25.83 -1.64 6.68
N ASP A 93 -26.08 -0.38 7.03
CA ASP A 93 -26.41 0.67 6.07
C ASP A 93 -25.19 1.07 5.22
N THR A 94 -23.99 1.03 5.80
CA THR A 94 -22.72 1.24 5.10
C THR A 94 -22.53 0.17 4.02
N ILE A 95 -22.72 -1.11 4.35
CA ILE A 95 -22.67 -2.22 3.38
C ILE A 95 -23.68 -1.99 2.26
N ALA A 96 -24.93 -1.66 2.61
CA ALA A 96 -25.98 -1.42 1.64
C ALA A 96 -25.64 -0.27 0.68
N TYR A 97 -25.04 0.82 1.17
CA TYR A 97 -24.60 1.94 0.34
C TYR A 97 -23.43 1.57 -0.58
N ILE A 98 -22.38 0.94 -0.04
CA ILE A 98 -21.22 0.47 -0.82
C ILE A 98 -21.68 -0.35 -2.03
N GLU A 99 -22.67 -1.22 -1.84
CA GLU A 99 -23.20 -2.04 -2.91
C GLU A 99 -23.88 -1.28 -4.06
N THR A 100 -24.25 -0.01 -3.83
CA THR A 100 -24.78 0.89 -4.86
C THR A 100 -23.69 1.62 -5.65
N THR A 101 -22.46 1.65 -5.16
CA THR A 101 -21.34 2.40 -5.75
C THR A 101 -20.53 1.62 -6.79
N GLY A 102 -20.79 0.32 -6.92
CA GLY A 102 -20.08 -0.56 -7.87
C GLY A 102 -19.17 -1.59 -7.21
N ALA A 103 -19.14 -1.67 -5.87
CA ALA A 103 -18.48 -2.73 -5.12
C ALA A 103 -19.47 -3.76 -4.56
N ARG A 104 -18.97 -4.91 -4.09
CA ARG A 104 -19.69 -5.91 -3.30
C ARG A 104 -18.96 -6.17 -2.01
N VAL A 105 -19.66 -6.26 -0.89
CA VAL A 105 -19.03 -6.55 0.41
C VAL A 105 -19.19 -8.03 0.75
N TYR A 106 -18.08 -8.68 1.05
CA TYR A 106 -18.00 -10.08 1.46
C TYR A 106 -17.32 -10.20 2.82
N LYS A 107 -17.62 -11.29 3.53
CA LYS A 107 -16.96 -11.64 4.79
C LYS A 107 -16.06 -12.86 4.71
N SER A 108 -14.93 -12.79 5.40
CA SER A 108 -14.11 -13.93 5.81
C SER A 108 -14.41 -14.34 7.26
N GLY A 109 -13.92 -15.51 7.68
CA GLY A 109 -14.11 -15.97 9.06
C GLY A 109 -13.43 -15.10 10.12
N ALA A 110 -14.00 -15.08 11.32
CA ALA A 110 -13.43 -14.44 12.51
C ALA A 110 -12.08 -15.06 12.94
N VAL A 111 -11.24 -14.28 13.64
CA VAL A 111 -9.94 -14.78 14.16
C VAL A 111 -10.13 -15.63 15.39
N SER A 112 -11.20 -15.36 16.14
CA SER A 112 -11.57 -16.07 17.35
C SER A 112 -13.05 -16.39 17.33
N LYS A 113 -13.42 -17.50 17.96
CA LYS A 113 -14.81 -17.78 18.31
C LYS A 113 -15.33 -16.87 19.43
N GLN A 114 -14.44 -16.18 20.13
CA GLN A 114 -14.77 -15.23 21.19
C GLN A 114 -15.02 -13.82 20.66
N SER A 115 -14.61 -13.52 19.42
CA SER A 115 -14.87 -12.22 18.82
C SER A 115 -16.36 -12.01 18.59
N ALA A 116 -16.82 -10.77 18.73
CA ALA A 116 -18.10 -10.38 18.17
C ALA A 116 -18.03 -10.38 16.64
N THR A 117 -19.20 -10.46 15.99
CA THR A 117 -19.32 -10.60 14.53
C THR A 117 -20.12 -9.44 13.93
N PRO A 118 -19.65 -8.18 14.03
CA PRO A 118 -20.40 -7.01 13.57
C PRO A 118 -20.53 -6.94 12.05
N MET A 119 -19.78 -7.75 11.28
CA MET A 119 -19.90 -7.85 9.81
C MET A 119 -20.74 -9.07 9.37
N ALA A 120 -21.62 -9.58 10.24
CA ALA A 120 -22.36 -10.81 9.97
C ALA A 120 -23.29 -10.73 8.75
N SER A 121 -23.82 -9.55 8.39
CA SER A 121 -24.68 -9.33 7.21
C SER A 121 -23.92 -9.34 5.89
N ALA A 122 -22.59 -9.17 5.90
CA ALA A 122 -21.80 -9.20 4.68
C ALA A 122 -21.89 -10.59 4.00
N ARG A 123 -21.79 -10.58 2.66
CA ARG A 123 -22.04 -11.78 1.85
C ARG A 123 -20.99 -12.84 2.11
N LYS A 124 -21.36 -14.11 2.00
CA LYS A 124 -20.39 -15.19 1.93
C LYS A 124 -19.54 -15.03 0.65
N MET A 125 -18.21 -15.14 0.78
CA MET A 125 -17.30 -15.10 -0.36
C MET A 125 -17.56 -16.24 -1.36
N PRO A 126 -17.65 -15.92 -2.67
CA PRO A 126 -17.47 -16.89 -3.75
C PRO A 126 -16.07 -17.53 -3.71
N GLY A 127 -15.94 -18.75 -4.23
CA GLY A 127 -14.69 -19.53 -4.13
C GLY A 127 -13.50 -18.97 -4.94
N ASP A 128 -13.74 -18.06 -5.88
CA ASP A 128 -12.69 -17.32 -6.58
C ASP A 128 -12.18 -16.13 -5.79
N ILE A 129 -13.06 -15.41 -5.09
CA ILE A 129 -12.68 -14.33 -4.16
C ILE A 129 -12.00 -14.91 -2.90
N ASP A 130 -12.51 -16.00 -2.34
CA ASP A 130 -11.88 -16.66 -1.18
C ASP A 130 -10.44 -17.08 -1.49
N ARG A 131 -10.15 -17.55 -2.71
CA ARG A 131 -8.78 -17.89 -3.12
C ARG A 131 -7.85 -16.68 -3.10
N GLU A 132 -8.31 -15.50 -3.51
CA GLU A 132 -7.49 -14.29 -3.41
C GLU A 132 -7.28 -13.87 -1.96
N TRP A 133 -8.32 -13.96 -1.13
CA TRP A 133 -8.20 -13.75 0.31
C TRP A 133 -7.19 -14.70 0.96
N GLN A 134 -7.24 -16.01 0.65
CA GLN A 134 -6.27 -16.98 1.18
C GLN A 134 -4.84 -16.70 0.70
N LYS A 135 -4.66 -16.25 -0.55
CA LYS A 135 -3.34 -15.82 -1.04
C LYS A 135 -2.80 -14.65 -0.21
N ALA A 136 -3.62 -13.62 0.01
CA ALA A 136 -3.28 -12.46 0.83
C ALA A 136 -2.93 -12.87 2.28
N VAL A 137 -3.81 -13.63 2.95
CA VAL A 137 -3.54 -14.09 4.33
C VAL A 137 -2.31 -15.00 4.42
N SER A 138 -2.00 -15.78 3.38
CA SER A 138 -0.76 -16.58 3.36
C SER A 138 0.52 -15.74 3.12
N GLY A 139 0.36 -14.51 2.66
CA GLY A 139 1.41 -13.51 2.44
C GLY A 139 1.91 -12.89 3.74
N THR A 140 1.04 -12.77 4.74
CA THR A 140 1.33 -12.15 6.06
C THR A 140 2.25 -12.99 6.98
N GLY A 141 2.95 -13.99 6.44
CA GLY A 141 3.80 -14.95 7.18
C GLY A 141 5.29 -14.56 7.29
N GLY A 142 5.61 -13.27 7.17
CA GLY A 142 6.94 -12.74 7.50
C GLY A 142 7.21 -12.73 9.01
N PRO A 143 8.38 -12.24 9.47
CA PRO A 143 8.67 -12.05 10.90
C PRO A 143 7.78 -10.97 11.55
N SER A 144 7.04 -10.19 10.76
CA SER A 144 6.08 -9.20 11.19
C SER A 144 4.77 -9.87 11.57
N CYS A 145 4.40 -9.82 12.85
CA CYS A 145 3.07 -10.21 13.27
C CYS A 145 2.02 -9.15 12.90
N GLY A 146 0.84 -9.61 12.51
CA GLY A 146 -0.23 -8.81 11.91
C GLY A 146 -1.37 -9.71 11.46
N ILE A 147 -2.58 -9.14 11.42
CA ILE A 147 -3.77 -9.80 10.87
C ILE A 147 -4.32 -8.94 9.76
N LEU A 148 -4.50 -9.52 8.57
CA LEU A 148 -5.27 -8.92 7.50
C LEU A 148 -6.74 -8.81 7.92
N THR A 149 -7.27 -7.60 8.00
CA THR A 149 -8.66 -7.35 8.43
C THR A 149 -9.60 -6.99 7.28
N GLY A 150 -9.06 -6.45 6.19
CA GLY A 150 -9.79 -6.08 5.00
C GLY A 150 -8.98 -6.36 3.72
N LEU A 151 -9.64 -6.33 2.57
CA LEU A 151 -9.02 -6.40 1.26
C LEU A 151 -9.97 -5.86 0.21
N TYR A 152 -9.55 -4.82 -0.51
CA TYR A 152 -10.20 -4.38 -1.72
C TYR A 152 -9.67 -5.13 -2.94
N LEU A 153 -10.56 -5.57 -3.83
CA LEU A 153 -10.23 -6.17 -5.10
C LEU A 153 -10.82 -5.33 -6.23
N VAL A 154 -9.95 -4.76 -7.04
CA VAL A 154 -10.30 -3.94 -8.20
C VAL A 154 -11.10 -4.79 -9.23
N PRO A 155 -12.12 -4.23 -9.89
CA PRO A 155 -12.81 -4.93 -10.98
C PRO A 155 -11.86 -5.29 -12.13
N ASN A 156 -12.15 -6.39 -12.82
CA ASN A 156 -11.46 -6.81 -14.05
C ASN A 156 -9.94 -7.03 -13.91
N THR A 157 -9.48 -7.46 -12.73
CA THR A 157 -8.06 -7.81 -12.50
C THR A 157 -7.60 -9.03 -13.31
N ARG A 158 -6.27 -9.16 -13.44
CA ARG A 158 -5.48 -10.18 -14.17
C ARG A 158 -6.05 -11.60 -14.15
N ASP A 159 -6.57 -12.04 -13.01
CA ASP A 159 -6.96 -13.43 -12.81
C ASP A 159 -8.34 -13.76 -13.39
N ASN A 160 -8.98 -12.78 -14.06
CA ASN A 160 -10.30 -12.88 -14.66
C ASN A 160 -11.29 -13.49 -13.67
N ILE A 161 -11.26 -12.97 -12.42
CA ILE A 161 -12.08 -13.43 -11.31
C ILE A 161 -13.54 -13.24 -11.72
N PRO A 162 -14.27 -14.32 -12.07
CA PRO A 162 -15.58 -14.16 -12.68
C PRO A 162 -16.57 -13.40 -11.80
N SER A 163 -16.42 -13.50 -10.47
CA SER A 163 -17.22 -12.77 -9.49
C SER A 163 -17.00 -11.26 -9.48
N LEU A 164 -15.91 -10.74 -10.09
CA LEU A 164 -15.57 -9.30 -10.17
C LEU A 164 -15.97 -8.65 -11.50
N ARG A 165 -16.71 -9.33 -12.38
CA ARG A 165 -17.06 -8.78 -13.71
C ARG A 165 -17.84 -7.47 -13.58
N GLY A 166 -17.16 -6.36 -13.87
CA GLY A 166 -17.71 -5.01 -13.80
C GLY A 166 -17.97 -4.47 -12.39
N ARG A 167 -17.50 -5.13 -11.32
CA ARG A 167 -17.67 -4.68 -9.93
C ARG A 167 -16.45 -4.99 -9.08
N GLY A 168 -16.08 -4.07 -8.20
CA GLY A 168 -15.07 -4.33 -7.18
C GLY A 168 -15.60 -5.29 -6.10
N ALA A 169 -14.71 -5.85 -5.30
CA ALA A 169 -15.07 -6.56 -4.08
C ALA A 169 -14.34 -5.95 -2.89
N ILE A 170 -15.02 -5.83 -1.76
CA ILE A 170 -14.46 -5.49 -0.46
C ILE A 170 -14.65 -6.73 0.39
N VAL A 171 -13.56 -7.37 0.79
CA VAL A 171 -13.57 -8.48 1.73
C VAL A 171 -13.19 -7.94 3.10
N VAL A 172 -13.98 -8.24 4.12
CA VAL A 172 -13.68 -7.88 5.50
C VAL A 172 -13.77 -9.10 6.39
N ARG A 173 -13.00 -9.16 7.47
CA ARG A 173 -13.22 -10.21 8.48
C ARG A 173 -14.57 -10.02 9.15
N GLU A 174 -15.23 -11.11 9.47
CA GLU A 174 -16.52 -11.07 10.16
C GLU A 174 -16.44 -10.36 11.53
N ASP A 175 -15.26 -10.37 12.15
CA ASP A 175 -14.96 -9.76 13.45
C ASP A 175 -14.17 -8.43 13.39
N THR A 176 -14.11 -7.79 12.23
CA THR A 176 -13.49 -6.46 12.12
C THR A 176 -14.45 -5.32 12.45
N THR A 177 -13.92 -4.10 12.54
CA THR A 177 -14.70 -2.91 12.86
C THR A 177 -15.18 -2.15 11.62
N ARG A 178 -16.13 -1.24 11.83
CA ARG A 178 -16.57 -0.30 10.80
C ARG A 178 -15.43 0.53 10.19
N TRP A 179 -14.36 0.81 10.95
CA TRP A 179 -13.18 1.50 10.41
C TRP A 179 -12.59 0.78 9.20
N THR A 180 -12.38 -0.54 9.32
CA THR A 180 -11.87 -1.37 8.22
C THR A 180 -12.82 -1.36 7.03
N LEU A 181 -14.14 -1.45 7.25
CA LEU A 181 -15.10 -1.40 6.15
C LEU A 181 -15.04 -0.06 5.38
N VAL A 182 -14.99 1.06 6.10
CA VAL A 182 -14.90 2.39 5.48
C VAL A 182 -13.53 2.60 4.84
N HIS A 183 -12.46 2.06 5.42
CA HIS A 183 -11.11 2.04 4.86
C HIS A 183 -11.09 1.36 3.48
N GLU A 184 -11.58 0.11 3.38
CA GLU A 184 -11.65 -0.60 2.10
C GLU A 184 -12.56 0.11 1.09
N PHE A 185 -13.61 0.76 1.58
CA PHE A 185 -14.46 1.58 0.74
C PHE A 185 -13.75 2.82 0.18
N MET A 186 -12.82 3.40 0.93
CA MET A 186 -12.00 4.50 0.44
C MET A 186 -11.03 4.07 -0.66
N HIS A 187 -10.46 2.87 -0.60
CA HIS A 187 -9.70 2.29 -1.74
C HIS A 187 -10.58 2.19 -3.00
N HIS A 188 -11.81 1.68 -2.85
CA HIS A 188 -12.76 1.65 -3.95
C HIS A 188 -13.06 3.05 -4.50
N ASN A 189 -13.29 4.02 -3.63
CA ASN A 189 -13.57 5.40 -3.99
C ASN A 189 -12.39 6.02 -4.78
N PHE A 190 -11.18 5.97 -4.21
CA PHE A 190 -9.96 6.48 -4.84
C PHE A 190 -9.71 5.83 -6.20
N LYS A 191 -9.73 4.50 -6.30
CA LYS A 191 -9.49 3.80 -7.56
C LYS A 191 -10.55 4.13 -8.62
N THR A 192 -11.82 4.26 -8.22
CA THR A 192 -12.91 4.63 -9.14
C THR A 192 -12.72 6.04 -9.68
N GLN A 193 -12.43 7.01 -8.82
CA GLN A 193 -12.26 8.40 -9.25
C GLN A 193 -10.97 8.60 -10.06
N ALA A 194 -9.85 7.96 -9.66
CA ALA A 194 -8.60 8.02 -10.42
C ALA A 194 -8.75 7.43 -11.83
N ALA A 195 -9.52 6.37 -12.00
CA ALA A 195 -9.80 5.79 -13.32
C ALA A 195 -10.61 6.76 -14.22
N VAL A 196 -11.57 7.49 -13.63
CA VAL A 196 -12.44 8.42 -14.38
C VAL A 196 -11.74 9.75 -14.69
N ILE A 197 -10.99 10.29 -13.75
CA ILE A 197 -10.43 11.65 -13.81
C ILE A 197 -9.03 11.64 -14.42
N ASP A 198 -8.17 10.75 -13.91
CA ASP A 198 -6.75 10.70 -14.30
C ASP A 198 -6.48 9.68 -15.42
N GLY A 199 -7.49 8.89 -15.80
CA GLY A 199 -7.33 7.78 -16.72
C GLY A 199 -6.42 6.68 -16.17
N TYR A 200 -6.34 6.55 -14.85
CA TYR A 200 -5.51 5.54 -14.19
C TYR A 200 -5.97 4.13 -14.56
N ASP A 201 -5.00 3.28 -14.90
CA ASP A 201 -5.21 1.87 -15.23
C ASP A 201 -4.17 1.04 -14.48
N ASP A 202 -4.66 0.31 -13.48
CA ASP A 202 -3.89 -0.56 -12.59
C ASP A 202 -3.18 -1.66 -13.40
N GLU A 203 -3.88 -2.28 -14.36
CA GLU A 203 -3.36 -3.35 -15.19
C GLU A 203 -2.27 -2.85 -16.16
N LYS A 204 -2.44 -1.64 -16.71
CA LYS A 204 -1.41 -0.98 -17.53
C LYS A 204 -0.15 -0.69 -16.71
N SER A 205 -0.31 -0.10 -15.53
CA SER A 205 0.80 0.24 -14.63
C SER A 205 1.58 -1.01 -14.22
N ARG A 206 0.86 -2.08 -13.87
CA ARG A 206 1.42 -3.39 -13.52
C ARG A 206 2.13 -4.06 -14.70
N LYS A 207 1.55 -4.02 -15.91
CA LYS A 207 2.21 -4.53 -17.14
C LYS A 207 3.50 -3.79 -17.44
N ALA A 208 3.50 -2.46 -17.29
CA ALA A 208 4.70 -1.65 -17.44
C ALA A 208 5.78 -2.07 -16.43
N TRP A 209 5.41 -2.24 -15.15
CA TRP A 209 6.32 -2.73 -14.11
C TRP A 209 6.95 -4.09 -14.44
N MET A 210 6.11 -5.08 -14.81
CA MET A 210 6.59 -6.42 -15.17
C MET A 210 7.51 -6.39 -16.39
N SER A 211 7.12 -5.66 -17.44
CA SER A 211 7.92 -5.52 -18.64
C SER A 211 9.29 -4.90 -18.35
N LEU A 212 9.34 -3.87 -17.50
CA LEU A 212 10.61 -3.24 -17.10
C LEU A 212 11.49 -4.20 -16.31
N THR A 213 10.89 -4.99 -15.42
CA THR A 213 11.62 -5.99 -14.64
C THR A 213 12.21 -7.08 -15.54
N ASP A 214 11.47 -7.54 -16.55
CA ASP A 214 11.94 -8.50 -17.54
C ASP A 214 13.07 -7.93 -18.42
N GLN A 215 12.96 -6.65 -18.82
CA GLN A 215 13.97 -5.96 -19.59
C GLN A 215 15.28 -5.77 -18.80
N VAL A 216 15.18 -5.37 -17.53
CA VAL A 216 16.35 -5.27 -16.63
C VAL A 216 16.99 -6.65 -16.44
N THR A 217 16.19 -7.69 -16.22
CA THR A 217 16.68 -9.07 -16.09
C THR A 217 17.39 -9.54 -17.36
N THR A 218 16.82 -9.24 -18.52
CA THR A 218 17.40 -9.58 -19.82
C THR A 218 18.73 -8.86 -20.05
N LEU A 219 18.78 -7.56 -19.77
CA LEU A 219 20.00 -6.75 -19.89
C LEU A 219 21.14 -7.31 -19.02
N LYS A 220 20.83 -7.79 -17.81
CA LYS A 220 21.81 -8.43 -16.90
C LYS A 220 22.35 -9.76 -17.41
N ARG A 221 21.60 -10.48 -18.24
CA ARG A 221 22.00 -11.79 -18.79
C ARG A 221 22.88 -11.67 -20.04
N ILE A 222 22.99 -10.48 -20.63
CA ILE A 222 23.84 -10.24 -21.80
C ILE A 222 25.30 -10.48 -21.41
N LYS A 223 26.02 -11.30 -22.18
CA LYS A 223 27.44 -11.58 -21.93
C LYS A 223 28.24 -10.28 -22.04
N PRO A 224 29.21 -10.00 -21.14
CA PRO A 224 29.99 -8.75 -21.15
C PRO A 224 30.84 -8.50 -22.41
N SER A 225 30.97 -9.47 -23.30
CA SER A 225 31.62 -9.33 -24.61
C SER A 225 30.66 -8.94 -25.74
N ALA A 226 29.34 -9.00 -25.51
CA ALA A 226 28.31 -8.82 -26.53
C ALA A 226 27.76 -7.38 -26.59
N ILE A 227 28.14 -6.52 -25.65
CA ILE A 227 27.71 -5.11 -25.60
C ILE A 227 28.86 -4.24 -25.07
N SER A 228 28.98 -3.02 -25.58
CA SER A 228 29.95 -2.05 -25.06
C SER A 228 29.53 -1.55 -23.68
N ASP A 229 30.49 -1.12 -22.86
CA ASP A 229 30.18 -0.56 -21.54
C ASP A 229 29.29 0.71 -21.68
N ALA A 230 29.47 1.51 -22.73
CA ALA A 230 28.66 2.70 -23.01
C ALA A 230 27.22 2.34 -23.40
N ASP A 231 27.02 1.38 -24.30
CA ASP A 231 25.68 0.92 -24.69
C ASP A 231 24.93 0.27 -23.52
N TYR A 232 25.66 -0.45 -22.66
CA TYR A 232 25.08 -1.02 -21.45
C TYR A 232 24.55 0.07 -20.51
N VAL A 233 25.37 1.09 -20.22
CA VAL A 233 24.97 2.23 -19.37
C VAL A 233 23.79 2.99 -19.97
N LYS A 234 23.81 3.26 -21.28
CA LYS A 234 22.71 3.94 -21.95
C LYS A 234 21.38 3.18 -21.86
N ARG A 235 21.41 1.86 -22.08
CA ARG A 235 20.23 1.00 -21.93
C ARG A 235 19.73 0.96 -20.49
N LEU A 236 20.65 0.84 -19.53
CA LEU A 236 20.29 0.80 -18.11
C LEU A 236 19.68 2.12 -17.64
N SER A 237 20.27 3.26 -18.04
CA SER A 237 19.74 4.60 -17.81
C SER A 237 18.33 4.75 -18.37
N GLY A 238 18.11 4.36 -19.62
CA GLY A 238 16.77 4.40 -20.24
C GLY A 238 15.72 3.51 -19.56
N LEU A 239 16.12 2.35 -19.04
CA LEU A 239 15.24 1.50 -18.23
C LEU A 239 14.94 2.11 -16.86
N PHE A 240 15.94 2.72 -16.23
CA PHE A 240 15.78 3.40 -14.96
C PHE A 240 14.81 4.59 -15.05
N GLN A 241 14.90 5.39 -16.12
CA GLN A 241 13.95 6.48 -16.37
C GLN A 241 12.50 5.98 -16.50
N GLN A 242 12.28 4.87 -17.20
CA GLN A 242 10.94 4.27 -17.26
C GLN A 242 10.51 3.68 -15.92
N LEU A 243 11.44 3.12 -15.15
CA LEU A 243 11.15 2.58 -13.82
C LEU A 243 10.68 3.67 -12.86
N ILE A 244 11.36 4.83 -12.81
CA ILE A 244 10.97 5.89 -11.89
C ILE A 244 9.55 6.42 -12.19
N ASP A 245 9.13 6.47 -13.47
CA ASP A 245 7.76 6.86 -13.84
C ASP A 245 6.71 5.87 -13.31
N VAL A 246 6.98 4.58 -13.44
CA VAL A 246 6.07 3.53 -12.93
C VAL A 246 6.10 3.49 -11.40
N VAL A 247 7.26 3.68 -10.76
CA VAL A 247 7.37 3.80 -9.31
C VAL A 247 6.55 4.98 -8.81
N ASP A 248 6.71 6.17 -9.39
CA ASP A 248 6.02 7.38 -8.92
C ASP A 248 4.50 7.18 -8.91
N THR A 249 3.98 6.61 -9.99
CA THR A 249 2.56 6.26 -10.10
C THR A 249 2.15 5.20 -9.08
N THR A 250 2.93 4.11 -8.96
CA THR A 250 2.65 3.00 -8.05
C THR A 250 2.65 3.46 -6.60
N VAL A 251 3.65 4.22 -6.17
CA VAL A 251 3.78 4.69 -4.78
C VAL A 251 2.56 5.51 -4.35
N ILE A 252 2.06 6.39 -5.21
CA ILE A 252 0.84 7.18 -4.95
C ILE A 252 -0.42 6.30 -4.89
N GLN A 253 -0.46 5.24 -5.69
CA GLN A 253 -1.65 4.39 -5.86
C GLN A 253 -1.69 3.18 -4.93
N TYR A 254 -0.64 2.96 -4.14
CA TYR A 254 -0.59 1.91 -3.11
C TYR A 254 -0.09 2.49 -1.79
N GLN A 255 1.23 2.63 -1.55
CA GLN A 255 1.75 2.96 -0.22
C GLN A 255 1.29 4.32 0.32
N MET A 256 1.31 5.36 -0.51
CA MET A 256 0.82 6.68 -0.11
C MET A 256 -0.72 6.77 -0.15
N GLU A 257 -1.39 5.88 -0.88
CA GLU A 257 -2.86 5.76 -0.81
C GLU A 257 -3.30 5.35 0.60
N GLU A 258 -2.61 4.38 1.22
CA GLU A 258 -2.87 3.96 2.60
C GLU A 258 -2.73 5.11 3.59
N ILE A 259 -1.68 5.94 3.43
CA ILE A 259 -1.47 7.15 4.24
C ILE A 259 -2.63 8.15 4.01
N ALA A 260 -3.09 8.29 2.77
CA ALA A 260 -4.20 9.18 2.43
C ALA A 260 -5.53 8.69 2.99
N VAL A 261 -5.81 7.39 2.92
CA VAL A 261 -7.03 6.78 3.51
C VAL A 261 -7.03 7.03 5.01
N GLU A 262 -6.00 6.58 5.72
CA GLU A 262 -5.96 6.69 7.17
C GLU A 262 -5.95 8.15 7.64
N GLY A 263 -5.15 9.01 6.99
CA GLY A 263 -5.10 10.43 7.32
C GLY A 263 -6.48 11.08 7.18
N LEU A 264 -7.20 10.79 6.09
CA LEU A 264 -8.54 11.34 5.87
C LEU A 264 -9.55 10.80 6.89
N LEU A 265 -9.54 9.50 7.20
CA LEU A 265 -10.46 8.93 8.19
C LEU A 265 -10.18 9.47 9.60
N GLN A 266 -8.91 9.70 9.94
CA GLN A 266 -8.53 10.30 11.22
C GLN A 266 -8.97 11.75 11.31
N ASP A 267 -8.78 12.56 10.27
CA ASP A 267 -9.27 13.95 10.22
C ASP A 267 -10.80 14.00 10.39
N LYS A 268 -11.53 13.09 9.73
CA LYS A 268 -13.00 12.98 9.87
C LYS A 268 -13.42 12.50 11.25
N TYR A 269 -12.67 11.59 11.88
CA TYR A 269 -12.93 11.17 13.25
C TYR A 269 -12.73 12.30 14.26
N GLU A 270 -11.62 13.04 14.14
CA GLU A 270 -11.25 14.13 15.05
C GLU A 270 -12.22 15.33 14.96
N THR A 271 -12.75 15.59 13.77
CA THR A 271 -13.78 16.62 13.54
C THR A 271 -15.19 16.16 13.94
N GLY A 272 -15.37 14.89 14.30
CA GLY A 272 -16.66 14.30 14.64
C GLY A 272 -17.55 13.97 13.44
N GLU A 273 -17.02 14.07 12.21
CA GLU A 273 -17.72 13.72 10.97
C GLU A 273 -17.77 12.20 10.73
N LEU A 274 -16.81 11.43 11.25
CA LEU A 274 -16.82 9.96 11.21
C LEU A 274 -17.11 9.41 12.62
N THR A 275 -18.32 8.92 12.85
CA THR A 275 -18.77 8.37 14.15
C THR A 275 -18.99 6.86 14.07
N TYR A 276 -19.31 6.21 15.21
CA TYR A 276 -19.55 4.76 15.30
C TYR A 276 -18.36 3.92 14.80
N VAL A 277 -17.15 4.39 15.07
CA VAL A 277 -15.90 3.67 14.83
C VAL A 277 -15.13 3.50 16.13
N SER A 278 -14.49 2.34 16.27
CA SER A 278 -13.69 2.02 17.45
C SER A 278 -12.54 3.01 17.64
N ARG A 279 -12.39 3.53 18.87
CA ARG A 279 -11.22 4.35 19.24
C ARG A 279 -9.91 3.57 19.08
N GLY A 280 -9.94 2.25 19.29
CA GLY A 280 -8.79 1.37 19.05
C GLY A 280 -8.37 1.37 17.57
N ALA A 281 -9.33 1.45 16.64
CA ALA A 281 -9.03 1.47 15.20
C ALA A 281 -8.34 2.78 14.81
N TYR A 282 -8.88 3.90 15.29
CA TYR A 282 -8.25 5.22 15.15
C TYR A 282 -6.80 5.24 15.67
N ALA A 283 -6.53 4.62 16.83
CA ALA A 283 -5.18 4.56 17.38
C ALA A 283 -4.23 3.70 16.53
N ASN A 284 -4.74 2.59 15.97
CA ASN A 284 -3.95 1.69 15.11
C ASN A 284 -3.62 2.31 13.74
N ALA A 285 -4.48 3.18 13.21
CA ALA A 285 -4.27 3.88 11.95
C ALA A 285 -2.95 4.69 11.93
N SER A 286 -2.55 5.28 13.06
CA SER A 286 -1.25 5.97 13.18
C SER A 286 -0.05 5.08 12.91
N ARG A 287 -0.08 3.86 13.46
CA ARG A 287 1.01 2.89 13.26
C ARG A 287 1.07 2.43 11.82
N TYR A 288 -0.10 2.28 11.20
CA TYR A 288 -0.17 1.89 9.80
C TYR A 288 0.39 2.99 8.88
N ILE A 289 0.11 4.26 9.15
CA ILE A 289 0.77 5.40 8.48
C ILE A 289 2.29 5.35 8.64
N ASP A 290 2.79 5.14 9.87
CA ASP A 290 4.24 5.07 10.11
C ASP A 290 4.91 3.89 9.39
N GLN A 291 4.25 2.73 9.33
CA GLN A 291 4.74 1.59 8.56
C GLN A 291 4.79 1.90 7.07
N LYS A 292 3.72 2.47 6.50
CA LYS A 292 3.68 2.81 5.06
C LYS A 292 4.67 3.91 4.71
N LYS A 293 4.88 4.86 5.61
CA LYS A 293 5.96 5.86 5.50
C LYS A 293 7.33 5.16 5.37
N LYS A 294 7.61 4.21 6.26
CA LYS A 294 8.86 3.43 6.22
C LYS A 294 9.01 2.65 4.92
N ASP A 295 7.94 2.01 4.43
CA ASP A 295 7.95 1.28 3.17
C ASP A 295 8.33 2.20 1.98
N VAL A 296 7.78 3.42 1.95
CA VAL A 296 8.13 4.44 0.93
C VAL A 296 9.58 4.89 1.05
N GLU A 297 10.07 5.16 2.27
CA GLU A 297 11.46 5.56 2.52
C GLU A 297 12.44 4.45 2.10
N ASP A 298 12.16 3.20 2.46
CA ASP A 298 12.99 2.04 2.13
C ASP A 298 13.01 1.80 0.60
N LEU A 299 11.86 1.96 -0.09
CA LEU A 299 11.77 1.92 -1.55
C LEU A 299 12.64 3.00 -2.21
N TYR A 300 12.54 4.25 -1.76
CA TYR A 300 13.32 5.34 -2.35
C TYR A 300 14.81 5.27 -2.00
N ALA A 301 15.18 4.84 -0.80
CA ALA A 301 16.58 4.55 -0.47
C ALA A 301 17.16 3.50 -1.43
N THR A 302 16.33 2.51 -1.74
CA THR A 302 16.71 1.43 -2.62
C THR A 302 16.87 1.87 -4.08
N LEU A 303 15.99 2.74 -4.59
CA LEU A 303 16.14 3.36 -5.91
C LEU A 303 17.33 4.31 -5.98
N THR A 304 17.63 5.02 -4.89
CA THR A 304 18.80 5.92 -4.78
C THR A 304 20.09 5.14 -4.99
N ASN A 305 20.23 3.96 -4.38
CA ASN A 305 21.39 3.10 -4.58
C ASN A 305 21.60 2.69 -6.06
N THR A 306 20.53 2.50 -6.83
CA THR A 306 20.65 2.21 -8.27
C THR A 306 20.92 3.45 -9.10
N TYR A 307 20.30 4.58 -8.77
CA TYR A 307 20.63 5.87 -9.37
C TYR A 307 22.13 6.19 -9.22
N ASP A 308 22.67 6.06 -8.01
CA ASP A 308 24.08 6.33 -7.72
C ASP A 308 25.01 5.43 -8.52
N GLU A 309 24.67 4.14 -8.63
CA GLU A 309 25.44 3.18 -9.42
C GLU A 309 25.42 3.51 -10.92
N ILE A 310 24.25 3.82 -11.49
CA ILE A 310 24.12 4.21 -12.89
C ILE A 310 24.95 5.46 -13.17
N ASN A 311 24.87 6.46 -12.30
CA ASN A 311 25.64 7.70 -12.44
C ASN A 311 27.14 7.47 -12.29
N ARG A 312 27.56 6.64 -11.34
CA ARG A 312 28.98 6.25 -11.20
C ARG A 312 29.49 5.60 -12.48
N LEU A 313 28.70 4.69 -13.08
CA LEU A 313 29.04 4.05 -14.34
C LEU A 313 29.07 5.03 -15.52
N ALA A 314 28.11 5.97 -15.59
CA ALA A 314 28.08 7.01 -16.60
C ALA A 314 29.32 7.92 -16.51
N LEU A 315 29.62 8.47 -15.33
CA LEU A 315 30.77 9.36 -15.11
C LEU A 315 32.12 8.66 -15.36
N THR A 316 32.26 7.41 -14.92
CA THR A 316 33.50 6.62 -15.14
C THR A 316 33.79 6.43 -16.63
N ASN A 317 32.74 6.31 -17.45
CA ASN A 317 32.86 6.08 -18.89
C ASN A 317 32.73 7.36 -19.73
N ALA A 318 32.20 8.45 -19.18
CA ALA A 318 32.06 9.75 -19.86
C ALA A 318 33.40 10.34 -20.31
N THR A 319 34.49 10.03 -19.59
CA THR A 319 35.86 10.38 -19.99
C THR A 319 36.31 9.76 -21.33
N LYS A 320 35.56 8.78 -21.84
CA LYS A 320 35.84 8.06 -23.10
C LYS A 320 34.78 8.30 -24.17
N ASP A 321 33.59 8.76 -23.78
CA ASP A 321 32.45 8.99 -24.66
C ASP A 321 31.57 10.12 -24.07
N ASN A 322 31.54 11.28 -24.74
CA ASN A 322 30.74 12.43 -24.31
C ASN A 322 29.24 12.12 -24.27
N GLY A 323 28.74 11.10 -24.98
CA GLY A 323 27.33 10.73 -25.02
C GLY A 323 26.77 10.18 -23.69
N LEU A 324 27.62 9.86 -22.72
CA LEU A 324 27.18 9.40 -21.39
C LEU A 324 26.90 10.54 -20.41
N MET A 325 27.34 11.77 -20.71
CA MET A 325 26.96 12.95 -19.91
C MET A 325 25.48 13.28 -20.10
N ASP A 326 24.94 13.09 -21.31
CA ASP A 326 23.50 13.27 -21.57
C ASP A 326 22.65 12.30 -20.73
N GLU A 327 23.11 11.05 -20.57
CA GLU A 327 22.43 10.06 -19.73
C GLU A 327 22.49 10.43 -18.25
N TRP A 328 23.63 10.95 -17.77
CA TRP A 328 23.74 11.48 -16.40
C TRP A 328 22.75 12.64 -16.15
N HIS A 329 22.61 13.56 -17.11
CA HIS A 329 21.66 14.67 -17.02
C HIS A 329 20.21 14.19 -16.98
N LYS A 330 19.83 13.22 -17.80
CA LYS A 330 18.48 12.62 -17.76
C LYS A 330 18.16 12.03 -16.39
N ASN A 331 19.15 11.41 -15.74
CA ASN A 331 18.96 10.81 -14.43
C ASN A 331 18.72 11.81 -13.31
N GLN A 332 19.06 13.10 -13.47
CA GLN A 332 18.83 14.13 -12.45
C GLN A 332 17.36 14.39 -12.13
N ARG A 333 16.42 13.91 -12.96
CA ARG A 333 14.99 13.93 -12.66
C ARG A 333 14.63 13.08 -11.42
N TYR A 334 15.39 12.01 -11.14
CA TYR A 334 15.06 11.09 -10.06
C TYR A 334 15.15 11.73 -8.65
N PRO A 335 16.26 12.40 -8.27
CA PRO A 335 16.33 13.10 -6.98
C PRO A 335 15.20 14.12 -6.78
N GLU A 336 14.87 14.92 -7.81
CA GLU A 336 13.78 15.90 -7.74
C GLU A 336 12.42 15.25 -7.47
N MET A 337 12.09 14.19 -8.20
CA MET A 337 10.86 13.42 -8.00
C MET A 337 10.83 12.76 -6.61
N ARG A 338 11.92 12.11 -6.19
CA ARG A 338 12.03 11.46 -4.87
C ARG A 338 11.79 12.47 -3.75
N ASP A 339 12.53 13.58 -3.78
CA ASP A 339 12.48 14.58 -2.72
C ASP A 339 11.10 15.23 -2.66
N HIS A 340 10.50 15.54 -3.82
CA HIS A 340 9.12 16.02 -3.89
C HIS A 340 8.12 15.07 -3.21
N ARG A 341 8.22 13.75 -3.44
CA ARG A 341 7.31 12.77 -2.83
C ARG A 341 7.55 12.57 -1.34
N LEU A 342 8.80 12.54 -0.91
CA LEU A 342 9.14 12.46 0.51
C LEU A 342 8.67 13.71 1.26
N ASP A 343 8.87 14.89 0.69
CA ASP A 343 8.38 16.16 1.25
C ASP A 343 6.85 16.16 1.37
N GLN A 344 6.14 15.78 0.29
CA GLN A 344 4.67 15.65 0.34
C GLN A 344 4.21 14.70 1.44
N MET A 345 4.85 13.53 1.57
CA MET A 345 4.55 12.54 2.61
C MET A 345 4.82 13.07 4.01
N HIS A 346 5.99 13.69 4.23
CA HIS A 346 6.36 14.25 5.53
C HIS A 346 5.45 15.41 5.92
N ASP A 347 5.08 16.28 4.97
CA ASP A 347 4.12 17.37 5.18
C ASP A 347 2.72 16.84 5.56
N ALA A 348 2.23 15.80 4.88
CA ALA A 348 0.96 15.16 5.18
C ALA A 348 0.95 14.62 6.63
N ILE A 349 1.99 13.90 7.02
CA ILE A 349 2.13 13.33 8.36
C ILE A 349 2.33 14.43 9.42
N ALA A 350 3.10 15.47 9.12
CA ALA A 350 3.35 16.57 10.05
C ALA A 350 2.11 17.42 10.30
N LYS A 351 1.30 17.69 9.27
CA LYS A 351 0.00 18.38 9.41
C LYS A 351 -0.90 17.65 10.38
N ARG A 352 -0.91 16.32 10.33
CA ARG A 352 -1.69 15.48 11.24
C ARG A 352 -1.18 15.55 12.69
N LYS A 353 0.13 15.45 12.93
CA LYS A 353 0.70 15.55 14.29
C LYS A 353 0.39 16.88 14.98
N LYS A 354 0.08 17.94 14.23
CA LYS A 354 -0.36 19.22 14.80
C LYS A 354 -1.76 19.16 15.41
N PHE A 355 -2.61 18.23 14.98
CA PHE A 355 -3.94 17.96 15.52
C PHE A 355 -3.94 16.91 16.63
N GLU A 356 -2.82 16.17 16.83
CA GLU A 356 -2.63 15.29 17.98
C GLU A 356 -2.66 16.10 19.29
N PHE A 357 -3.87 16.18 19.86
CA PHE A 357 -4.18 16.37 21.28
C PHE A 357 -3.17 17.22 22.08
N ASN A 358 -3.29 18.54 21.98
CA ASN A 358 -2.90 19.44 23.08
C ASN A 358 -3.85 19.22 24.26
N GLY A 359 -3.70 18.08 24.95
CA GLY A 359 -4.48 17.67 26.12
C GLY A 359 -4.24 18.49 27.38
N HIS A 360 -3.77 19.73 27.27
CA HIS A 360 -3.62 20.69 28.35
C HIS A 360 -4.10 22.07 27.89
N GLY A 361 -5.42 22.31 27.98
CA GLY A 361 -5.98 23.62 27.66
C GLY A 361 -7.46 23.71 28.01
N ASN A 362 -7.74 24.21 29.21
CA ASN A 362 -9.05 24.50 29.78
C ASN A 362 -10.08 25.07 28.78
N GLY A 363 -11.21 24.39 28.62
CA GLY A 363 -12.35 24.94 27.91
C GLY A 363 -13.42 23.90 27.61
N THR A 364 -14.19 23.53 28.64
CA THR A 364 -15.55 22.92 28.57
C THR A 364 -15.98 22.39 27.20
N SER A 365 -15.57 21.17 26.84
CA SER A 365 -16.18 20.36 25.79
C SER A 365 -16.56 19.00 26.37
N LEU A 366 -17.86 18.72 26.33
CA LEU A 366 -18.60 17.50 26.65
C LEU A 366 -17.76 16.30 27.08
N GLY A 367 -17.92 15.95 28.36
CA GLY A 367 -17.18 14.88 29.01
C GLY A 367 -17.48 13.50 28.46
N PHE A 368 -16.46 12.90 27.84
CA PHE A 368 -16.20 11.47 27.89
C PHE A 368 -14.69 11.27 28.08
N ALA A 369 -14.22 11.60 29.28
CA ALA A 369 -12.85 11.32 29.71
C ALA A 369 -12.72 9.83 30.06
N ALA A 370 -12.35 9.02 29.07
CA ALA A 370 -11.63 7.78 29.33
C ALA A 370 -10.14 8.07 29.06
N GLN A 371 -9.39 8.29 30.13
CA GLN A 371 -7.92 8.17 30.10
C GLN A 371 -7.59 6.82 29.46
N LEU A 372 -6.80 6.85 28.38
CA LEU A 372 -6.14 5.64 27.90
C LEU A 372 -5.25 5.14 29.05
N PRO A 373 -5.26 3.84 29.39
CA PRO A 373 -4.18 3.30 30.20
C PRO A 373 -2.87 3.50 29.43
N ASP A 374 -1.81 3.93 30.12
CA ASP A 374 -0.44 4.09 29.59
C ASP A 374 0.15 2.78 29.01
N ASP A 375 -0.63 1.70 29.01
CA ASP A 375 -0.25 0.34 28.66
C ASP A 375 -0.93 -0.18 27.37
N ALA A 376 -1.43 0.66 26.46
CA ALA A 376 -2.00 0.17 25.20
C ALA A 376 -0.92 -0.58 24.38
N PRO A 377 -1.10 -1.88 24.06
CA PRO A 377 -0.02 -2.72 23.55
C PRO A 377 0.48 -2.27 22.17
N GLU A 378 1.76 -2.53 21.90
CA GLU A 378 2.62 -1.87 20.88
C GLU A 378 2.49 -2.38 19.44
N THR A 379 1.54 -3.25 19.09
CA THR A 379 1.57 -3.90 17.77
C THR A 379 0.54 -3.39 16.78
N ALA A 380 0.94 -3.30 15.50
CA ALA A 380 0.11 -2.78 14.43
C ALA A 380 -0.80 -3.89 13.87
N ILE A 381 -2.09 -3.60 13.75
CA ILE A 381 -3.04 -4.41 12.97
C ILE A 381 -3.07 -3.80 11.56
N ALA A 382 -2.70 -4.58 10.54
CA ALA A 382 -2.59 -4.09 9.16
C ALA A 382 -3.92 -4.32 8.40
N PRO A 383 -4.59 -3.26 7.91
CA PRO A 383 -5.84 -3.43 7.17
C PRO A 383 -5.69 -4.08 5.79
N CYS A 384 -4.61 -3.89 5.02
CA CYS A 384 -4.63 -4.22 3.58
C CYS A 384 -3.44 -5.06 3.05
N ALA A 385 -3.72 -5.87 2.01
CA ALA A 385 -2.77 -6.74 1.29
C ALA A 385 -2.56 -6.39 -0.20
N ASP A 386 -3.09 -5.27 -0.71
CA ASP A 386 -2.91 -4.89 -2.13
C ASP A 386 -1.45 -4.60 -2.50
N ALA A 387 -0.64 -4.19 -1.52
CA ALA A 387 0.83 -4.12 -1.65
C ALA A 387 1.49 -5.51 -1.76
N GLU A 388 0.87 -6.56 -1.24
CA GLU A 388 1.46 -7.90 -1.14
C GLU A 388 1.36 -8.70 -2.44
N ALA A 389 0.39 -8.42 -3.32
CA ALA A 389 0.34 -9.04 -4.65
C ALA A 389 1.53 -8.59 -5.53
N LEU A 390 1.98 -7.34 -5.33
CA LEU A 390 3.22 -6.82 -5.90
C LEU A 390 4.42 -7.51 -5.23
N ASP A 391 4.49 -7.55 -3.90
CA ASP A 391 5.56 -8.25 -3.16
C ASP A 391 5.69 -9.75 -3.51
N ALA A 392 4.58 -10.45 -3.73
CA ALA A 392 4.56 -11.88 -4.07
C ALA A 392 5.07 -12.14 -5.51
N ALA A 393 4.70 -11.28 -6.46
CA ALA A 393 5.26 -11.32 -7.81
C ALA A 393 6.78 -11.04 -7.79
N ILE A 394 7.24 -10.22 -6.85
CA ILE A 394 8.64 -9.84 -6.67
C ILE A 394 9.46 -10.90 -5.90
N ALA A 395 8.85 -11.59 -4.94
CA ALA A 395 9.48 -12.73 -4.26
C ALA A 395 9.75 -13.89 -5.22
N ALA A 396 8.87 -14.11 -6.21
CA ALA A 396 9.05 -15.10 -7.28
C ALA A 396 10.22 -14.73 -8.24
N ILE A 397 10.44 -13.44 -8.46
CA ILE A 397 11.57 -12.94 -9.27
C ILE A 397 12.89 -13.03 -8.48
N SER A 398 12.85 -12.67 -7.18
CA SER A 398 13.99 -12.77 -6.25
C SER A 398 14.49 -14.20 -6.05
N SER A 399 13.60 -15.20 -6.00
CA SER A 399 13.98 -16.62 -5.88
C SER A 399 14.65 -17.14 -7.15
N THR A 400 14.24 -16.65 -8.33
CA THR A 400 14.86 -16.98 -9.62
C THR A 400 16.28 -16.42 -9.75
N MET A 401 16.62 -15.35 -9.01
CA MET A 401 17.96 -14.76 -8.98
C MET A 401 18.93 -15.40 -7.97
N ARG A 402 18.45 -16.25 -7.06
CA ARG A 402 19.28 -16.91 -6.03
C ARG A 402 19.67 -18.36 -6.36
N ALA A 403 19.29 -18.89 -7.53
CA ALA A 403 19.77 -20.19 -7.96
C ALA A 403 21.31 -20.12 -8.12
N PRO A 404 22.09 -20.90 -7.34
CA PRO A 404 23.53 -20.95 -7.55
C PRO A 404 23.79 -21.48 -8.96
N ARG A 405 24.79 -20.92 -9.64
CA ARG A 405 25.36 -21.55 -10.84
C ARG A 405 25.93 -22.90 -10.41
N ALA A 406 25.12 -23.95 -10.51
CA ALA A 406 25.61 -25.30 -10.49
C ALA A 406 26.35 -25.51 -11.82
N GLY A 407 27.68 -25.54 -11.73
CA GLY A 407 28.58 -25.98 -12.79
C GLY A 407 28.93 -24.91 -13.83
N GLU A 408 30.06 -24.25 -13.62
CA GLU A 408 31.11 -23.98 -14.62
C GLU A 408 32.39 -23.48 -13.93
#